data_AF-A0A7V9HI33-F1
#
_entry.id   AF-A0A7V9HI33-F1
#
_cell.length_a   1.000
_cell.length_b   1.000
_cell.length_c   1.000
_cell.angle_alpha   90.00
_cell.angle_beta   90.00
_cell.angle_gamma   90.00
#
_symmetry.space_group_name_H-M   'P 1'
#
loop_
_entity.id
_entity.type
_entity.pdbx_description
1 polymer ?
#
loop_
_entity_poly.entity_id
_entity_poly.type
_entity_poly.pdbx_seq_one_letter_code
_entity_poly.pdbx_strand_id
1 'polypeptide(L)'
;MSTTGDSEHGWEDERMHDGDQPGLEPADDAGGTVDFLYLVDRLEELVGVGKRVPFSHRVMVEEEEFLAIVDQLRVTVPNDIRQAQRVIREREAIIIQAQDEAAKILDVARQQAEYIVSQQGVLNEARQRGEELLQQVEVAHRRSIGQIDDYAIQQFTRMEEAMQDGVTIILDAVREASTTLDQAKRHVGQ
;
A
#
# COMPACT_ATOMS: atom_id res chain seq x y z
N MET A 1 32.47 47.43 -21.16
CA MET A 1 32.89 46.10 -21.65
C MET A 1 32.06 45.12 -20.81
N SER A 2 30.81 44.80 -21.17
CA SER A 2 30.37 43.90 -22.26
C SER A 2 31.05 42.54 -22.15
N THR A 3 30.41 41.38 -22.21
CA THR A 3 29.03 40.85 -22.27
C THR A 3 29.21 39.32 -22.14
N THR A 4 28.11 38.56 -22.19
CA THR A 4 28.06 37.13 -22.62
C THR A 4 28.28 36.16 -21.45
N GLY A 5 27.29 35.45 -20.92
CA GLY A 5 26.14 34.84 -21.59
C GLY A 5 26.52 33.39 -21.87
N ASP A 6 26.16 32.48 -20.98
CA ASP A 6 26.17 31.06 -21.28
C ASP A 6 24.88 30.44 -20.78
N SER A 7 24.06 30.10 -21.76
CA SER A 7 22.72 29.56 -21.68
C SER A 7 22.67 28.48 -22.75
N GLU A 8 22.86 27.23 -22.35
CA GLU A 8 22.53 26.03 -23.13
C GLU A 8 21.50 25.26 -22.29
N HIS A 9 20.21 25.36 -22.60
CA HIS A 9 19.47 24.65 -23.66
C HIS A 9 19.49 23.12 -23.50
N GLY A 10 18.31 22.55 -23.28
CA GLY A 10 18.11 21.11 -23.35
C GLY A 10 16.89 20.51 -22.67
N TRP A 11 15.76 21.24 -22.55
CA TRP A 11 14.46 20.64 -22.22
C TRP A 11 13.37 21.18 -23.15
N GLU A 12 13.60 21.02 -24.45
CA GLU A 12 12.57 21.05 -25.49
C GLU A 12 12.59 19.67 -26.16
N ASP A 13 11.82 18.72 -25.61
CA ASP A 13 11.34 17.57 -26.38
C ASP A 13 9.81 17.70 -26.46
N GLU A 14 9.44 18.50 -27.43
CA GLU A 14 8.10 18.67 -27.96
C GLU A 14 7.74 17.39 -28.74
N ARG A 15 7.29 16.37 -28.01
CA ARG A 15 6.39 15.35 -28.56
C ARG A 15 4.96 15.80 -28.26
N MET A 16 4.41 16.57 -29.18
CA MET A 16 3.49 16.05 -30.20
C MET A 16 2.31 15.35 -29.52
N HIS A 17 1.26 16.12 -29.23
CA HIS A 17 0.11 16.30 -30.10
C HIS A 17 -0.97 15.28 -29.75
N ASP A 18 -2.09 15.85 -29.32
CA ASP A 18 -3.43 15.31 -29.49
C ASP A 18 -3.77 14.04 -28.70
N GLY A 19 -4.06 14.28 -27.43
CA GLY A 19 -5.13 13.56 -26.75
C GLY A 19 -6.30 14.49 -26.54
N ASP A 20 -6.78 15.15 -27.61
CA ASP A 20 -8.20 15.51 -27.72
C ASP A 20 -8.94 14.22 -27.35
N GLN A 21 -9.45 14.13 -26.12
CA GLN A 21 -10.35 13.04 -25.78
C GLN A 21 -11.52 13.26 -26.74
N PRO A 22 -11.70 12.40 -27.77
CA PRO A 22 -12.84 12.57 -28.63
C PRO A 22 -14.04 12.49 -27.70
N GLY A 23 -14.90 13.50 -27.82
CA GLY A 23 -16.07 13.62 -26.98
C GLY A 23 -16.74 12.26 -26.83
N LEU A 24 -17.34 12.05 -25.67
CA LEU A 24 -18.52 11.20 -25.61
C LEU A 24 -19.55 11.87 -26.52
N GLU A 25 -19.39 11.71 -27.84
CA GLU A 25 -20.47 11.82 -28.78
C GLU A 25 -21.50 10.86 -28.22
N PRO A 26 -22.71 11.33 -27.86
CA PRO A 26 -23.82 10.40 -27.84
C PRO A 26 -23.76 9.73 -29.21
N ALA A 27 -23.63 8.40 -29.22
CA ALA A 27 -23.95 7.60 -30.37
C ALA A 27 -25.46 7.79 -30.61
N ASP A 28 -25.84 8.98 -31.07
CA ASP A 28 -27.02 9.17 -31.87
C ASP A 28 -26.73 8.33 -33.09
N ASP A 29 -27.40 7.18 -33.10
CA ASP A 29 -27.46 6.17 -34.14
C ASP A 29 -28.06 6.81 -35.40
N ALA A 30 -27.36 7.80 -35.97
CA ALA A 30 -27.67 8.49 -37.21
C ALA A 30 -27.20 7.59 -38.36
N GLY A 31 -27.82 6.42 -38.48
CA GLY A 31 -27.23 5.34 -39.26
C GLY A 31 -28.13 4.16 -39.59
N GLY A 32 -29.39 4.40 -39.97
CA GLY A 32 -30.07 3.47 -40.88
C GLY A 32 -31.08 2.50 -40.26
N THR A 33 -32.03 3.00 -39.49
CA THR A 33 -33.38 2.43 -39.45
C THR A 33 -34.33 3.58 -39.62
N VAL A 34 -35.31 3.44 -40.50
CA VAL A 34 -36.39 4.42 -40.56
C VAL A 34 -37.07 4.35 -39.21
N ASP A 35 -36.91 5.40 -38.39
CA ASP A 35 -37.39 5.44 -37.01
C ASP A 35 -38.85 4.96 -36.98
N PHE A 36 -39.12 4.00 -36.10
CA PHE A 36 -40.47 3.52 -35.89
C PHE A 36 -41.45 4.69 -35.69
N LEU A 37 -41.02 5.75 -35.00
CA LEU A 37 -41.81 6.97 -34.82
C LEU A 37 -42.09 7.67 -36.15
N TYR A 38 -41.09 7.80 -37.02
CA TYR A 38 -41.29 8.37 -38.35
C TYR A 38 -42.26 7.55 -39.21
N LEU A 39 -42.24 6.22 -39.12
CA LEU A 39 -43.21 5.35 -39.82
C LEU A 39 -44.63 5.51 -39.27
N VAL A 40 -44.76 5.66 -37.95
CA VAL A 40 -46.04 5.93 -37.29
C VAL A 40 -46.56 7.31 -37.69
N ASP A 41 -45.72 8.34 -37.69
CA ASP A 41 -46.08 9.71 -38.10
C ASP A 41 -46.55 9.74 -39.55
N ARG A 42 -45.86 9.01 -40.45
CA ARG A 42 -46.25 8.89 -41.85
C ARG A 42 -47.57 8.15 -42.03
N LEU A 43 -47.83 7.13 -41.20
CA LEU A 43 -49.11 6.42 -41.20
C LEU A 43 -50.24 7.33 -40.69
N GLU A 44 -49.97 8.16 -39.67
CA GLU A 44 -50.90 9.16 -39.15
C GLU A 44 -51.23 10.22 -40.19
N GLU A 45 -50.22 10.72 -40.91
CA GLU A 45 -50.39 11.68 -42.01
C GLU A 45 -51.25 11.08 -43.15
N LEU A 46 -50.98 9.84 -43.55
CA LEU A 46 -51.74 9.14 -44.58
C LEU A 46 -53.23 9.03 -44.21
N VAL A 47 -53.54 8.75 -42.94
CA VAL A 47 -54.90 8.71 -42.42
C VAL A 47 -55.50 10.11 -42.27
N GLY A 48 -54.70 11.13 -41.97
CA GLY A 48 -55.10 12.53 -41.84
C GLY A 48 -55.52 13.17 -43.16
N VAL A 49 -54.79 12.86 -44.24
CA VAL A 49 -55.03 13.38 -45.61
C VAL A 49 -56.12 12.60 -46.34
N GLY A 50 -56.40 11.36 -45.91
CA GLY A 50 -57.39 10.47 -46.52
C GLY A 50 -58.82 11.05 -46.57
N LYS A 51 -59.54 10.78 -47.67
CA LYS A 51 -60.92 11.25 -47.83
C LYS A 51 -61.86 10.52 -46.88
N ARG A 52 -62.55 11.25 -46.00
CA ARG A 52 -63.59 10.70 -45.14
C ARG A 52 -64.84 10.34 -45.94
N VAL A 53 -65.39 9.16 -45.69
CA VAL A 53 -66.62 8.70 -46.34
C VAL A 53 -67.83 9.37 -45.66
N PRO A 54 -68.70 10.08 -46.41
CA PRO A 54 -69.88 10.73 -45.84
C PRO A 54 -70.79 9.73 -45.12
N PHE A 55 -71.37 10.15 -43.99
CA PHE A 55 -72.24 9.31 -43.14
C PHE A 55 -71.54 8.03 -42.59
N SER A 56 -70.21 7.99 -42.57
CA SER A 56 -69.43 6.86 -42.04
C SER A 56 -68.21 7.33 -41.25
N HIS A 57 -67.69 6.48 -40.36
CA HIS A 57 -66.43 6.70 -39.65
C HIS A 57 -65.20 6.17 -40.41
N ARG A 58 -65.32 5.92 -41.71
CA ARG A 58 -64.27 5.32 -42.54
C ARG A 58 -63.45 6.40 -43.25
N VAL A 59 -62.15 6.17 -43.36
CA VAL A 59 -61.20 6.98 -44.11
C VAL A 59 -60.71 6.17 -45.32
N MET A 60 -60.71 6.79 -46.50
CA MET A 60 -60.17 6.20 -47.71
C MET A 60 -58.70 6.61 -47.85
N VAL A 61 -57.82 5.62 -47.83
CA VAL A 61 -56.35 5.77 -47.95
C VAL A 61 -55.84 5.10 -49.22
N GLU A 62 -54.69 5.54 -49.70
CA GLU A 62 -54.00 4.89 -50.82
C GLU A 62 -53.40 3.57 -50.34
N GLU A 63 -53.83 2.47 -50.95
CA GLU A 63 -53.47 1.11 -50.53
C GLU A 63 -51.96 0.86 -50.67
N GLU A 64 -51.35 1.31 -51.76
CA GLU A 64 -49.92 1.08 -52.04
C GLU A 64 -49.03 1.79 -51.02
N GLU A 65 -49.33 3.04 -50.66
CA GLU A 65 -48.59 3.79 -49.65
C GLU A 65 -48.80 3.22 -48.23
N PHE A 66 -50.03 2.83 -47.89
CA PHE A 66 -50.31 2.17 -46.61
C PHE A 66 -49.54 0.86 -46.46
N LEU A 67 -49.59 0.00 -47.48
CA LEU A 67 -48.90 -1.28 -47.47
C LEU A 67 -47.38 -1.12 -47.41
N ALA A 68 -46.82 -0.12 -48.11
CA ALA A 68 -45.39 0.16 -48.05
C ALA A 68 -44.93 0.52 -46.63
N ILE A 69 -45.69 1.35 -45.90
CA ILE A 69 -45.38 1.71 -44.51
C ILE A 69 -45.49 0.48 -43.59
N VAL A 70 -46.51 -0.35 -43.78
CA VAL A 70 -46.71 -1.58 -42.99
C VAL A 70 -45.58 -2.59 -43.23
N ASP A 71 -45.14 -2.78 -44.47
CA ASP A 71 -44.02 -3.67 -44.80
C ASP A 71 -42.71 -3.17 -44.18
N GLN A 72 -42.51 -1.85 -44.17
CA GLN A 72 -41.34 -1.25 -43.54
C GLN A 72 -41.36 -1.44 -42.01
N LEU A 73 -42.50 -1.21 -41.36
CA LEU A 73 -42.71 -1.49 -39.94
C LEU A 73 -42.43 -2.96 -39.60
N ARG A 74 -42.86 -3.88 -40.46
CA ARG A 74 -42.67 -5.32 -40.29
C ARG A 74 -41.21 -5.74 -40.31
N VAL A 75 -40.34 -4.98 -40.98
CA VAL A 75 -38.89 -5.24 -41.01
C VAL A 75 -38.19 -4.52 -39.86
N THR A 76 -38.49 -3.24 -39.63
CA THR A 76 -37.76 -2.40 -38.68
C THR A 76 -38.06 -2.77 -37.23
N VAL A 77 -39.33 -2.90 -36.83
CA VAL A 77 -39.70 -3.13 -35.42
C VAL A 77 -39.07 -4.39 -34.83
N PRO A 78 -39.12 -5.56 -35.51
CA PRO A 78 -38.47 -6.75 -34.98
C PRO A 78 -36.94 -6.63 -34.91
N ASN A 79 -36.33 -5.83 -35.78
CA ASN A 79 -34.89 -5.59 -35.75
C ASN A 79 -34.51 -4.77 -34.52
N ASP A 80 -35.20 -3.65 -34.28
CA ASP A 80 -34.94 -2.76 -33.15
C ASP A 80 -35.16 -3.47 -31.81
N ILE A 81 -36.23 -4.28 -31.69
CA ILE A 81 -36.46 -5.11 -30.51
C ILE A 81 -35.31 -6.09 -30.28
N ARG A 82 -34.80 -6.74 -31.34
CA ARG A 82 -33.66 -7.67 -31.22
C ARG A 82 -32.37 -6.95 -30.83
N GLN A 83 -32.14 -5.75 -31.35
CA GLN A 83 -31.01 -4.90 -30.99
C GLN A 83 -31.11 -4.47 -29.53
N ALA A 84 -32.26 -3.96 -29.08
CA ALA A 84 -32.48 -3.59 -27.68
C ALA A 84 -32.27 -4.77 -26.73
N GLN A 85 -32.81 -5.95 -27.07
CA GLN A 85 -32.57 -7.17 -26.28
C GLN A 85 -31.10 -7.58 -26.25
N ARG A 86 -30.35 -7.37 -27.34
CA ARG A 86 -28.91 -7.64 -27.37
C ARG A 86 -28.16 -6.69 -26.43
N VAL A 87 -28.44 -5.38 -26.52
CA VAL A 87 -27.85 -4.36 -25.64
C VAL A 87 -28.14 -4.66 -24.17
N ILE A 88 -29.37 -5.09 -23.83
CA ILE A 88 -29.73 -5.48 -22.46
C ILE A 88 -28.87 -6.66 -21.99
N ARG A 89 -28.74 -7.72 -22.81
CA ARG A 89 -27.91 -8.89 -22.46
C ARG A 89 -26.43 -8.55 -22.31
N GLU A 90 -25.90 -7.71 -23.20
CA GLU A 90 -24.51 -7.25 -23.13
C GLU A 90 -24.27 -6.42 -21.86
N ARG A 91 -25.20 -5.52 -21.52
CA ARG A 91 -25.16 -4.75 -20.28
C ARG A 91 -25.17 -5.66 -19.05
N GLU A 92 -26.03 -6.68 -19.01
CA GLU A 92 -26.08 -7.65 -17.93
C GLU A 92 -24.75 -8.41 -17.79
N ALA A 93 -24.17 -8.85 -18.91
CA ALA A 93 -22.87 -9.53 -18.92
C ALA A 93 -21.75 -8.62 -18.37
N ILE A 94 -21.71 -7.35 -18.78
CA ILE A 94 -20.74 -6.36 -18.28
C ILE A 94 -20.90 -6.17 -16.77
N ILE A 95 -22.12 -6.07 -16.27
CA ILE A 95 -22.38 -5.91 -14.83
C ILE A 95 -21.87 -7.12 -14.05
N ILE A 96 -22.15 -8.33 -14.53
CA ILE A 96 -21.66 -9.57 -13.89
C ILE A 96 -20.13 -9.61 -13.88
N GLN A 97 -19.50 -9.30 -15.01
CA GLN A 97 -18.04 -9.26 -15.11
C GLN A 97 -17.43 -8.22 -14.16
N ALA A 98 -18.02 -7.02 -14.08
CA ALA A 98 -17.55 -5.98 -13.18
C ALA A 98 -17.71 -6.36 -11.70
N GLN A 99 -18.79 -7.07 -11.35
CA GLN A 99 -19.00 -7.58 -9.99
C GLN A 99 -17.97 -8.66 -9.62
N ASP A 100 -17.67 -9.57 -10.53
CA ASP A 100 -16.65 -10.60 -10.33
C ASP A 100 -15.24 -9.99 -10.17
N GLU A 101 -14.90 -9.00 -11.01
CA GLU A 101 -13.63 -8.30 -10.90
C GLU A 101 -13.52 -7.49 -9.60
N ALA A 102 -14.59 -6.81 -9.20
CA ALA A 102 -14.63 -6.11 -7.92
C ALA A 102 -14.46 -7.07 -6.73
N ALA A 103 -15.08 -8.25 -6.79
CA ALA A 103 -14.92 -9.29 -5.77
C ALA A 103 -13.47 -9.79 -5.69
N LYS A 104 -12.81 -10.01 -6.83
CA LYS A 104 -11.38 -10.39 -6.88
C LYS A 104 -10.47 -9.31 -6.30
N ILE A 105 -10.69 -8.05 -6.66
CA ILE A 105 -9.91 -6.92 -6.12
C ILE A 105 -10.06 -6.85 -4.60
N LEU A 106 -11.28 -7.00 -4.08
CA LEU A 106 -11.54 -7.01 -2.65
C LEU A 106 -10.85 -8.18 -1.93
N ASP A 107 -10.84 -9.36 -2.54
CA ASP A 107 -10.17 -10.53 -1.96
C ASP A 107 -8.66 -10.32 -1.88
N VAL A 108 -8.03 -9.86 -2.96
CA VAL A 108 -6.59 -9.53 -3.00
C VAL A 108 -6.25 -8.44 -1.97
N ALA A 109 -7.07 -7.40 -1.88
CA ALA A 109 -6.86 -6.32 -0.91
C ALA A 109 -6.94 -6.82 0.54
N ARG A 110 -7.88 -7.73 0.84
CA ARG A 110 -8.00 -8.35 2.18
C ARG A 110 -6.79 -9.22 2.50
N GLN A 111 -6.37 -10.09 1.59
CA GLN A 111 -5.18 -10.93 1.77
C GLN A 111 -3.92 -10.08 2.01
N GLN A 112 -3.76 -8.99 1.26
CA GLN A 112 -2.64 -8.06 1.45
C GLN A 112 -2.71 -7.35 2.81
N ALA A 113 -3.90 -6.93 3.24
CA ALA A 113 -4.09 -6.29 4.55
C ALA A 113 -3.76 -7.25 5.70
N GLU A 114 -4.25 -8.49 5.63
CA GLU A 114 -3.91 -9.55 6.61
C GLU A 114 -2.41 -9.81 6.67
N TYR A 115 -1.75 -9.88 5.50
CA TYR A 115 -0.30 -10.05 5.42
C TYR A 115 0.45 -8.89 6.08
N ILE A 116 0.06 -7.64 5.82
CA ILE A 116 0.69 -6.45 6.43
C ILE A 116 0.50 -6.46 7.96
N VAL A 117 -0.71 -6.74 8.44
CA VAL A 117 -1.00 -6.82 9.88
C VAL A 117 -0.17 -7.92 10.54
N SER A 118 -0.04 -9.08 9.90
CA SER A 118 0.80 -10.17 10.41
C SER A 118 2.28 -9.75 10.53
N GLN A 119 2.82 -9.06 9.51
CA GLN A 119 4.20 -8.57 9.54
C GLN A 119 4.40 -7.49 10.59
N GLN A 120 3.45 -6.56 10.76
CA GLN A 120 3.53 -5.55 11.81
C GLN A 120 3.49 -6.19 13.21
N GLY A 121 2.68 -7.22 13.40
CA GLY A 121 2.65 -8.02 14.64
C GLY A 121 4.03 -8.61 14.96
N VAL A 122 4.64 -9.30 13.98
CA VAL A 122 5.98 -9.90 14.14
C VAL A 122 7.04 -8.82 14.40
N LEU A 123 6.99 -7.69 13.70
CA LEU A 123 7.95 -6.59 13.88
C LEU A 123 7.85 -5.98 15.29
N ASN A 124 6.63 -5.73 15.77
CA ASN A 124 6.39 -5.18 17.10
C ASN A 124 6.86 -6.15 18.19
N GLU A 125 6.57 -7.45 18.06
CA GLU A 125 7.05 -8.47 18.99
C GLU A 125 8.58 -8.57 18.99
N ALA A 126 9.20 -8.57 17.81
CA ALA A 126 10.67 -8.58 17.68
C ALA A 126 11.30 -7.34 18.33
N ARG A 127 10.68 -6.16 18.15
CA ARG A 127 11.12 -4.91 18.78
C ARG A 127 11.03 -4.99 20.30
N GLN A 128 9.89 -5.44 20.84
CA GLN A 128 9.69 -5.57 22.28
C GLN A 128 10.74 -6.52 22.89
N ARG A 129 10.95 -7.70 22.28
CA ARG A 129 12.00 -8.64 22.72
C ARG A 129 13.39 -8.03 22.65
N GLY A 130 13.68 -7.23 21.63
CA GLY A 130 14.94 -6.50 21.50
C GLY A 130 15.15 -5.49 22.63
N GLU A 131 14.12 -4.71 22.97
CA GLU A 131 14.16 -3.75 24.07
C GLU A 131 14.33 -4.46 25.43
N GLU A 132 13.63 -5.57 25.66
CA GLU A 132 13.80 -6.40 26.86
C GLU A 132 15.21 -6.99 26.96
N LEU A 133 15.78 -7.48 25.86
CA LEU A 133 17.14 -8.01 25.83
C LEU A 133 18.16 -6.92 26.14
N LEU A 134 18.01 -5.72 25.57
CA LEU A 134 18.89 -4.59 25.84
C LEU A 134 18.84 -4.19 27.33
N GLN A 135 17.65 -4.16 27.93
CA GLN A 135 17.50 -3.91 29.36
C GLN A 135 18.19 -4.99 30.21
N GLN A 136 18.04 -6.26 29.85
CA GLN A 136 18.70 -7.37 30.55
C GLN A 136 20.23 -7.28 30.44
N VAL A 137 20.76 -6.99 29.25
CA VAL A 137 22.20 -6.81 29.02
C VAL A 137 22.73 -5.64 29.85
N GLU A 138 22.02 -4.52 29.88
CA GLU A 138 22.41 -3.33 30.64
C GLU A 138 22.46 -3.61 32.16
N VAL A 139 21.45 -4.31 32.69
CA VAL A 139 21.41 -4.73 34.09
C VAL A 139 22.53 -5.72 34.40
N ALA A 140 22.75 -6.72 33.54
CA ALA A 140 23.81 -7.71 33.70
C ALA A 140 25.20 -7.06 33.63
N HIS A 141 25.40 -6.09 32.74
CA HIS A 141 26.64 -5.35 32.60
C HIS A 141 26.96 -4.55 33.87
N ARG A 142 25.99 -3.76 34.37
CA ARG A 142 26.14 -3.04 35.64
C ARG A 142 26.46 -3.97 36.82
N ARG A 143 25.79 -5.12 36.88
CA ARG A 143 26.07 -6.15 37.90
C ARG A 143 27.49 -6.70 37.77
N SER A 144 27.94 -6.97 36.54
CA SER A 144 29.28 -7.49 36.28
C SER A 144 30.37 -6.50 36.68
N ILE A 145 30.19 -5.20 36.40
CA ILE A 145 31.13 -4.17 36.83
C ILE A 145 31.21 -4.13 38.36
N GLY A 146 30.06 -4.09 39.05
CA GLY A 146 30.04 -4.12 40.52
C GLY A 146 30.74 -5.35 41.10
N GLN A 147 30.54 -6.53 40.51
CA GLN A 147 31.23 -7.76 40.94
C GLN A 147 32.75 -7.69 40.72
N ILE A 148 33.20 -7.07 39.63
CA ILE A 148 34.64 -6.87 39.36
C ILE A 148 35.24 -5.90 40.38
N ASP A 149 34.54 -4.82 40.71
CA ASP A 149 34.98 -3.85 41.72
C ASP A 149 35.07 -4.49 43.11
N ASP A 150 34.04 -5.23 43.53
CA ASP A 150 34.02 -5.97 44.80
C ASP A 150 35.18 -6.97 44.88
N TYR A 151 35.45 -7.68 43.77
CA TYR A 151 36.56 -8.61 43.67
C TYR A 151 37.91 -7.89 43.79
N ALA A 152 38.09 -6.76 43.09
CA ALA A 152 39.32 -5.97 43.15
C ALA A 152 39.59 -5.48 44.57
N ILE A 153 38.57 -4.95 45.27
CA ILE A 153 38.68 -4.52 46.67
C ILE A 153 39.10 -5.70 47.55
N GLN A 154 38.46 -6.87 47.43
CA GLN A 154 38.87 -8.04 48.20
C GLN A 154 40.32 -8.45 47.97
N GLN A 155 40.81 -8.43 46.72
CA GLN A 155 42.20 -8.75 46.45
C GLN A 155 43.15 -7.72 47.05
N PHE A 156 42.82 -6.42 46.99
CA PHE A 156 43.62 -5.37 47.60
C PHE A 156 43.67 -5.49 49.12
N THR A 157 42.54 -5.76 49.78
CA THR A 157 42.51 -5.99 51.23
C THR A 157 43.38 -7.18 51.64
N ARG A 158 43.31 -8.30 50.90
CA ARG A 158 44.18 -9.46 51.17
C ARG A 158 45.66 -9.15 50.98
N MET A 159 46.01 -8.36 49.95
CA MET A 159 47.38 -7.92 49.74
C MET A 159 47.85 -7.00 50.87
N GLU A 160 46.99 -6.09 51.35
CA GLU A 160 47.29 -5.21 52.48
C GLU A 160 47.54 -6.02 53.76
N GLU A 161 46.65 -6.95 54.10
CA GLU A 161 46.80 -7.85 55.26
C GLU A 161 48.11 -8.63 55.17
N ALA A 162 48.40 -9.25 54.02
CA ALA A 162 49.64 -10.01 53.82
C ALA A 162 50.90 -9.13 53.93
N MET A 163 50.84 -7.88 53.47
CA MET A 163 51.95 -6.92 53.61
C MET A 163 52.14 -6.50 55.07
N GLN A 164 51.06 -6.25 55.81
CA GLN A 164 51.13 -5.90 57.24
C GLN A 164 51.71 -7.04 58.07
N ASP A 165 51.28 -8.27 57.80
CA ASP A 165 51.84 -9.49 58.41
C ASP A 165 53.34 -9.62 58.09
N GLY A 166 53.71 -9.44 56.82
CA GLY A 166 55.11 -9.50 56.37
C GLY A 166 56.00 -8.46 57.05
N VAL A 167 55.53 -7.20 57.17
CA VAL A 167 56.25 -6.13 57.87
C VAL A 167 56.44 -6.48 59.34
N THR A 168 55.41 -7.01 59.99
CA THR A 168 55.47 -7.42 61.41
C THR A 168 56.52 -8.51 61.61
N ILE A 169 56.51 -9.55 60.77
CA ILE A 169 57.50 -10.64 60.80
C ILE A 169 58.93 -10.09 60.62
N ILE A 170 59.13 -9.17 59.66
CA ILE A 170 60.45 -8.57 59.41
C ILE A 170 60.91 -7.75 60.64
N LEU A 171 60.03 -6.93 61.22
CA LEU A 171 60.37 -6.11 62.39
C LEU A 171 60.74 -6.97 63.60
N ASP A 172 60.02 -8.07 63.83
CA ASP A 172 60.31 -8.99 64.93
C ASP A 172 61.64 -9.73 64.69
N ALA A 173 61.91 -10.19 63.47
CA ALA A 173 63.19 -10.80 63.10
C ALA A 173 64.37 -9.82 63.27
N VAL A 174 64.20 -8.54 62.91
CA VAL A 174 65.22 -7.50 63.10
C VAL A 174 65.47 -7.24 64.59
N ARG A 175 64.42 -7.19 65.42
CA ARG A 175 64.56 -7.05 66.89
C ARG A 175 65.30 -8.24 67.50
N GLU A 176 64.96 -9.45 67.08
CA GLU A 176 65.63 -10.67 67.55
C GLU A 176 67.12 -10.68 67.14
N ALA A 177 67.42 -10.35 65.87
CA ALA A 177 68.80 -10.23 65.38
C ALA A 177 69.61 -9.16 66.15
N SER A 178 69.00 -8.01 66.49
CA SER A 178 69.70 -6.98 67.27
C SER A 178 69.98 -7.44 68.71
N THR A 179 69.03 -8.11 69.37
CA THR A 179 69.21 -8.56 70.76
C THR A 179 70.27 -9.65 70.86
N THR A 180 70.31 -10.58 69.90
CA THR A 180 71.36 -11.61 69.81
C THR A 180 72.74 -11.01 69.53
N LEU A 181 72.83 -9.99 68.64
CA LEU A 181 74.06 -9.22 68.43
C LEU A 181 74.54 -8.50 69.70
N ASP A 182 73.63 -7.87 70.45
CA ASP A 182 73.95 -7.19 71.71
C ASP A 182 74.38 -8.17 72.81
N GLN A 183 73.83 -9.39 72.83
CA GLN A 183 74.29 -10.45 73.72
C GLN A 183 75.69 -10.94 73.33
N ALA A 184 75.94 -11.20 72.05
CA ALA A 184 77.25 -11.60 71.56
C ALA A 184 78.33 -10.54 71.84
N LYS A 185 78.01 -9.25 71.62
CA LYS A 185 78.92 -8.13 71.92
C LYS A 185 79.26 -8.04 73.41
N ARG A 186 78.31 -8.36 74.31
CA ARG A 186 78.55 -8.41 75.76
C ARG A 186 79.43 -9.58 76.20
N HIS A 187 79.39 -10.71 75.48
CA HIS A 187 80.25 -11.86 75.74
C HIS A 187 81.68 -11.72 75.19
N VAL A 188 81.89 -10.91 74.15
CA VAL A 188 83.22 -10.65 73.56
C VAL A 188 83.98 -9.50 74.27
N GLY A 189 83.27 -8.70 75.10
CA GLY A 189 83.83 -7.59 75.86
C GLY A 189 84.29 -7.89 77.29
N GLN A 190 84.33 -9.16 77.70
CA GLN A 190 84.96 -9.64 78.95
C GLN A 190 86.26 -10.38 78.62
#